data_AF-A0A3A5TKM1-F1
#
_entry.id   AF-A0A3A5TKM1-F1
#
_cell.length_a   1.000
_cell.length_b   1.000
_cell.length_c   1.000
_cell.angle_alpha   90.00
_cell.angle_beta   90.00
_cell.angle_gamma   90.00
#
_symmetry.space_group_name_H-M   'P 1'
#
loop_
_entity.id
_entity.type
_entity.pdbx_description
1 polymer ?
#
loop_
_entity_poly.entity_id
_entity_poly.type
_entity_poly.pdbx_seq_one_letter_code
_entity_poly.pdbx_strand_id
1 'polypeptide(L)'
;MSTMLLEAEKNALIRQILDVDDIAILKKIRSMLNHEEEQVRAVAEEATPYRTKTEILESLDEACKELKLNLEGKLDFKPAEDLLDEL
;
A
#
# COMPACT_ATOMS: atom_id res chain seq x y z
N MET A 1 11.87 -19.92 -0.90
CA MET A 1 11.95 -20.47 -2.27
C MET A 1 13.32 -20.08 -2.81
N SER A 2 14.19 -21.03 -3.15
CA SER A 2 15.55 -20.72 -3.60
C SER A 2 15.51 -20.02 -4.96
N THR A 3 16.36 -19.01 -5.16
CA THR A 3 16.46 -18.23 -6.41
C THR A 3 16.60 -19.11 -7.65
N MET A 4 17.36 -20.19 -7.54
CA MET A 4 17.56 -21.19 -8.60
C MET A 4 16.27 -21.93 -9.00
N LEU A 5 15.38 -22.24 -8.06
CA LEU A 5 14.11 -22.92 -8.37
C LEU A 5 13.16 -22.01 -9.15
N LEU A 6 13.10 -20.74 -8.77
CA LEU A 6 12.28 -19.76 -9.46
C LEU A 6 12.74 -19.55 -10.91
N GLU A 7 14.05 -19.48 -11.12
CA GLU A 7 14.63 -19.31 -12.45
C GLU A 7 14.41 -20.54 -13.34
N ALA A 8 14.53 -21.75 -12.78
CA ALA A 8 14.24 -22.98 -13.48
C ALA A 8 12.76 -23.05 -13.93
N GLU A 9 11.83 -22.69 -13.03
CA GLU A 9 10.39 -22.70 -13.33
C GLU A 9 10.02 -21.68 -14.41
N LYS A 10 10.56 -20.46 -14.34
CA LYS A 10 10.36 -19.43 -15.37
C LYS A 10 10.81 -19.92 -16.75
N ASN A 11 11.97 -20.56 -16.82
CA ASN A 11 12.50 -21.08 -18.08
C ASN A 11 11.69 -22.25 -18.64
N ALA A 12 11.12 -23.11 -17.78
CA ALA A 12 10.21 -24.17 -18.19
C ALA A 12 8.93 -23.59 -18.80
N LEU A 13 8.33 -22.61 -18.12
CA LEU A 13 7.10 -21.96 -18.57
C LEU A 13 7.29 -21.22 -19.91
N ILE A 14 8.42 -20.53 -20.10
CA ILE A 14 8.74 -19.84 -21.36
C ILE A 14 8.74 -20.83 -22.53
N ARG A 15 9.36 -22.01 -22.36
CA ARG A 15 9.39 -23.04 -23.41
C ARG A 15 7.99 -23.55 -23.73
N GLN A 16 7.20 -23.85 -22.71
CA GLN A 16 5.81 -24.29 -22.90
C GLN A 16 4.98 -23.26 -23.67
N ILE A 17 5.17 -21.96 -23.40
CA ILE A 17 4.46 -20.89 -24.12
C ILE A 17 4.92 -20.80 -25.58
N LEU A 18 6.21 -20.98 -25.85
CA LEU A 18 6.76 -20.96 -27.22
C LEU A 18 6.23 -22.11 -28.08
N ASP A 19 5.89 -23.24 -27.46
CA ASP A 19 5.34 -24.42 -28.14
C ASP A 19 3.82 -24.32 -28.43
N VAL A 20 3.16 -23.23 -28.00
CA VAL A 20 1.71 -23.03 -28.24
C VAL A 20 1.46 -22.34 -29.57
N ASP A 21 0.82 -23.05 -30.50
CA ASP A 21 0.44 -22.55 -31.83
C ASP A 21 -0.97 -21.92 -31.89
N ASP A 22 -1.67 -21.78 -30.76
CA ASP A 22 -3.01 -21.20 -30.69
C ASP A 22 -2.99 -19.77 -30.09
N ILE A 23 -3.35 -18.79 -30.91
CA ILE A 23 -3.38 -17.38 -30.51
C ILE A 23 -4.44 -17.05 -29.45
N ALA A 24 -5.52 -17.82 -29.36
CA ALA A 24 -6.53 -17.64 -28.30
C ALA A 24 -5.95 -18.03 -26.94
N ILE A 25 -5.17 -19.11 -26.89
CA ILE A 25 -4.46 -19.55 -25.69
C ILE A 25 -3.42 -18.51 -25.28
N LEU A 26 -2.61 -18.01 -26.22
CA LEU A 26 -1.60 -16.97 -25.94
C LEU A 26 -2.24 -15.67 -25.40
N LYS A 27 -3.38 -15.24 -25.96
CA LYS A 27 -4.13 -14.08 -25.46
C LYS A 27 -4.62 -14.28 -24.03
N LYS A 28 -5.11 -15.48 -23.71
CA LYS A 28 -5.56 -15.82 -22.34
C LYS A 28 -4.39 -15.80 -21.36
N ILE A 29 -3.25 -16.39 -21.72
CA ILE A 29 -2.03 -16.37 -20.90
C ILE A 29 -1.58 -14.92 -20.62
N ARG A 30 -1.53 -14.08 -21.66
CA ARG A 30 -1.19 -12.65 -21.49
C ARG A 30 -2.16 -11.93 -20.53
N SER A 31 -3.46 -12.17 -20.66
CA SER A 31 -4.45 -11.55 -19.77
C SER A 31 -4.30 -11.98 -18.31
N MET A 32 -3.97 -13.25 -18.06
CA MET A 32 -3.74 -13.75 -16.71
C MET A 32 -2.50 -13.13 -16.08
N LEU A 33 -1.40 -13.05 -16.82
CA LEU A 33 -0.15 -12.42 -16.36
C LEU A 33 -0.36 -10.93 -16.03
N ASN A 34 -1.09 -10.20 -16.89
CA ASN A 34 -1.38 -8.79 -16.66
C ASN A 34 -2.30 -8.57 -15.44
N HIS A 35 -3.28 -9.44 -15.23
CA HIS A 35 -4.20 -9.33 -14.08
C HIS A 35 -3.49 -9.58 -12.74
N GLU A 36 -2.52 -10.49 -12.69
CA GLU A 36 -1.66 -10.68 -11.52
C GLU A 36 -0.73 -9.48 -11.30
N GLU A 37 -0.14 -8.91 -12.35
CA GLU A 37 0.72 -7.72 -12.24
C GLU A 37 -0.07 -6.49 -11.74
N GLU A 38 -1.30 -6.30 -12.21
CA GLU A 38 -2.21 -5.24 -11.76
C GLU A 38 -2.64 -5.45 -10.30
N GLN A 39 -2.92 -6.68 -9.87
CA GLN A 39 -3.23 -6.98 -8.47
C GLN A 39 -2.03 -6.76 -7.54
N VAL A 40 -0.82 -7.16 -7.94
CA VAL A 40 0.40 -6.89 -7.16
C VAL A 40 0.67 -5.38 -7.08
N ARG A 41 0.40 -4.64 -8.16
CA ARG A 41 0.49 -3.16 -8.15
C ARG A 41 -0.59 -2.48 -7.31
N ALA A 42 -1.82 -2.98 -7.31
CA ALA A 42 -2.91 -2.41 -6.52
C ALA A 42 -2.74 -2.62 -4.99
N VAL A 43 -1.88 -3.57 -4.59
CA VAL A 43 -1.48 -3.78 -3.19
C VAL A 43 -0.27 -2.92 -2.80
N ALA A 44 0.37 -2.23 -3.76
CA ALA A 44 1.29 -1.16 -3.42
C ALA A 44 0.44 0.04 -2.96
N GLU A 45 0.44 0.27 -1.65
CA GLU A 45 -0.06 1.47 -0.98
C GLU A 45 0.20 2.71 -1.88
N GLU A 46 -0.80 3.58 -2.04
CA GLU A 46 -0.58 4.89 -2.66
C GLU A 46 0.71 5.48 -2.08
N ALA A 47 1.61 5.93 -2.94
CA ALA A 47 2.94 6.42 -2.57
C ALA A 47 2.87 7.77 -1.84
N THR A 48 2.01 7.90 -0.83
CA THR A 48 2.15 8.92 0.19
C THR A 48 3.42 8.58 0.97
N PRO A 49 4.43 9.46 1.00
CA PRO A 49 5.61 9.23 1.81
C PRO A 49 5.19 8.95 3.26
N TYR A 50 5.66 7.84 3.84
CA TYR A 50 5.42 7.57 5.24
C TYR A 50 5.93 8.73 6.09
N ARG A 51 5.15 9.15 7.08
CA ARG A 51 5.60 10.13 8.07
C ARG A 51 6.87 9.61 8.74
N THR A 52 7.82 10.51 8.93
CA THR A 52 9.06 10.22 9.64
C THR A 52 8.77 9.94 11.12
N LYS A 53 9.66 9.17 11.77
CA LYS A 53 9.54 8.87 13.21
C LYS A 53 9.43 10.16 14.05
N THR A 54 10.12 11.22 13.65
CA THR A 54 10.09 12.53 14.33
C THR A 54 8.72 13.19 14.23
N GLU A 55 8.13 13.25 13.04
CA GLU A 55 6.78 13.83 12.85
C GLU A 55 5.72 13.07 13.65
N ILE A 56 5.83 11.73 13.72
CA ILE A 56 4.93 10.90 14.52
C ILE A 56 5.09 11.22 16.02
N LEU A 57 6.33 11.32 16.51
CA LEU A 57 6.59 11.62 17.91
C LEU A 57 6.17 13.04 18.31
N GLU A 58 6.36 14.02 17.43
CA GLU A 58 5.92 15.41 17.63
C GLU A 58 4.40 15.48 17.73
N SER A 59 3.67 14.88 16.77
CA SER A 59 2.19 14.85 16.81
C SER A 59 1.64 14.11 18.04
N LEU A 60 2.33 13.06 18.51
CA LEU A 60 1.96 12.35 19.72
C LEU A 60 2.20 13.20 20.98
N ASP A 61 3.32 13.91 21.04
CA ASP A 61 3.66 14.79 22.16
C ASP A 61 2.69 15.98 22.25
N GLU A 62 2.30 16.56 21.12
CA GLU A 62 1.25 17.58 21.02
C GLU A 62 -0.09 17.05 21.54
N ALA A 63 -0.55 15.90 21.04
CA ALA A 63 -1.78 15.27 21.52
C ALA A 63 -1.75 14.98 23.04
N CYS A 64 -0.59 14.57 23.58
CA CYS A 64 -0.43 14.34 25.02
C CYS A 64 -0.52 15.65 25.82
N LYS A 65 0.02 16.75 25.32
CA LYS A 65 -0.08 18.07 25.96
C LYS A 65 -1.52 18.58 25.95
N GLU A 66 -2.24 18.44 24.84
CA GLU A 66 -3.65 18.81 24.74
C GLU A 66 -4.53 18.00 25.70
N LEU A 67 -4.33 16.67 25.74
CA LEU A 67 -5.04 15.80 26.68
C LEU A 67 -4.77 16.20 28.13
N LYS A 68 -3.53 16.58 28.46
CA LYS A 68 -3.17 17.05 29.79
C LYS A 68 -3.87 18.37 30.13
N LEU A 69 -3.91 19.33 29.20
CA LEU A 69 -4.62 20.60 29.40
C LEU A 69 -6.14 20.38 29.58
N ASN A 70 -6.71 19.40 28.89
CA ASN A 70 -8.11 19.00 29.05
C ASN A 70 -8.36 18.48 30.48
N LEU A 71 -7.50 17.57 30.97
CA LEU A 71 -7.59 17.04 32.33
C LEU A 71 -7.40 18.11 33.41
N GLU A 72 -6.58 19.14 33.14
CA GLU A 72 -6.39 20.28 34.03
C GLU A 72 -7.53 21.31 33.96
N GLY A 73 -8.51 21.13 33.07
CA GLY A 73 -9.65 22.04 32.87
C GLY A 73 -9.25 23.39 32.27
N LYS A 74 -8.09 23.45 31.61
CA LYS A 74 -7.51 24.68 31.03
C LYS A 74 -7.55 24.69 29.50
N LEU A 75 -8.18 23.68 28.90
CA LEU A 75 -8.29 23.59 27.45
C LEU A 75 -9.49 24.42 26.98
N ASP A 76 -9.20 25.43 26.16
CA ASP A 76 -10.22 26.19 25.46
C ASP A 76 -10.71 25.35 24.27
N PHE A 77 -11.93 24.83 24.39
CA PHE A 77 -12.55 24.08 23.30
C PHE A 77 -12.96 25.04 22.18
N LYS A 78 -12.53 24.75 20.95
CA LYS A 78 -13.14 25.35 19.77
C LYS A 78 -14.58 24.82 19.63
N PRO A 79 -15.53 25.62 19.11
CA PRO A 79 -16.88 25.15 18.83
C PRO A 79 -16.85 23.98 17.84
N ALA A 80 -17.79 23.05 18.00
CA ALA A 80 -17.85 21.82 17.19
C ALA A 80 -18.02 22.08 15.68
N GLU A 81 -18.50 23.27 15.31
CA GLU A 81 -18.63 23.73 13.93
C GLU A 81 -17.27 23.88 13.24
N ASP A 82 -16.26 24.44 13.93
CA ASP A 82 -14.91 24.60 13.39
C ASP A 82 -14.18 23.26 13.22
N LEU A 83 -14.52 22.24 14.03
CA LEU A 83 -13.93 20.91 13.95
C LEU A 83 -14.46 20.10 12.76
N LEU A 84 -15.67 20.41 12.28
CA LEU A 84 -16.26 19.75 11.11
C LEU A 84 -15.69 20.27 9.79
N ASP A 85 -15.21 21.52 9.76
CA ASP A 85 -14.56 22.12 8.59
C ASP A 85 -13.10 21.66 8.42
N GLU A 86 -12.47 21.17 9.50
CA GLU A 86 -11.09 20.65 9.51
C GLU A 86 -11.03 19.11 9.24
N LEU A 87 -12.17 18.42 9.10
CA LEU A 87 -12.28 16.95 8.92
C LEU A 87 -12.46 16.54 7.45
#